data_AF-A0A9D6VHF0-F1
#
_entry.id   AF-A0A9D6VHF0-F1
#
_cell.length_a   1.000
_cell.length_b   1.000
_cell.length_c   1.000
_cell.angle_alpha   90.00
_cell.angle_beta   90.00
_cell.angle_gamma   90.00
#
_symmetry.space_group_name_H-M   'P 1'
#
loop_
_entity.id
_entity.type
_entity.pdbx_description
1 polymer ?
#
loop_
_entity_poly.entity_id
_entity_poly.type
_entity_poly.pdbx_seq_one_letter_code
_entity_poly.pdbx_strand_id
1 'polypeptide(L)'
;MLLLWNNPLIAPRVLSLLFGSLTVIPLYLLLKHIFGRTNALFSCILFSLLGVHISYSAQSWSEAPALFFLITGFSLSLCEKRLNTLTSISAGLFIGLSSMIRIEFWVFVPLLIVLRVLETGIKKSLVYSFSTLLLPSLWMISTFVQMGDILPYYSLNVASERYKIGGFWEKFFIYPVKFIKLVGPIIAVGSFFGIFLSFLQRKRYELGVLFVGYLSFFIYESIKVNANPQYRFLMIIAIISIPYFFFFIEEVNFIKKEQTKKILIFVGFISSILISFWGIFFSGGELKAYKAPQWEITLSEKFASVPKTEKLLIDNYDWFISNIAVRSGISPKNLGRVFMSAPYVGIKSCNGFYSLNDNGLLRYLEQEKPSIFLYYPDGVLKEYFNREGNSISLKNLDYRFTFLYETGPYLVYKINYQE
;
A
#
# COMPACT_ATOMS: atom_id res chain seq x y z
N MET A 1 3.54 3.86 -17.92
CA MET A 1 3.85 2.49 -18.39
C MET A 1 2.78 1.87 -19.27
N LEU A 2 1.48 1.89 -18.92
CA LEU A 2 0.45 1.32 -19.81
C LEU A 2 0.41 1.95 -21.22
N LEU A 3 0.72 3.25 -21.32
CA LEU A 3 0.86 3.94 -22.61
C LEU A 3 2.06 3.45 -23.44
N LEU A 4 3.13 2.97 -22.79
CA LEU A 4 4.33 2.45 -23.44
C LEU A 4 4.21 0.95 -23.72
N TRP A 5 3.56 0.22 -22.82
CA TRP A 5 3.33 -1.21 -22.91
C TRP A 5 1.87 -1.49 -22.55
N ASN A 6 1.05 -1.73 -23.57
CA ASN A 6 -0.38 -1.99 -23.46
C ASN A 6 -0.69 -3.40 -22.91
N ASN A 7 0.03 -3.84 -21.87
CA ASN A 7 -0.21 -5.07 -21.15
C ASN A 7 -0.46 -4.76 -19.67
N PRO A 8 -1.72 -4.71 -19.23
CA PRO A 8 -2.07 -4.36 -17.85
C PRO A 8 -1.65 -5.39 -16.79
N LEU A 9 -1.26 -6.61 -17.18
CA LEU A 9 -0.72 -7.61 -16.25
C LEU A 9 0.78 -7.40 -16.00
N ILE A 10 1.54 -7.06 -17.04
CA ILE A 10 3.01 -6.97 -16.99
C ILE A 10 3.45 -5.55 -16.61
N ALA A 11 2.83 -4.52 -17.18
CA ALA A 11 3.29 -3.14 -17.05
C ALA A 11 3.40 -2.66 -15.59
N PRO A 12 2.45 -2.94 -14.68
CA PRO A 12 2.59 -2.57 -13.26
C PRO A 12 3.68 -3.35 -12.52
N ARG A 13 3.94 -4.61 -12.91
CA ARG A 13 5.03 -5.42 -12.32
C ARG A 13 6.39 -4.87 -12.73
N VAL A 14 6.57 -4.54 -14.00
CA VAL A 14 7.80 -3.90 -14.50
C VAL A 14 8.02 -2.56 -13.81
N LEU A 15 6.96 -1.77 -13.63
CA LEU A 15 7.02 -0.51 -12.89
C LEU A 15 7.47 -0.72 -11.43
N SER A 16 6.88 -1.70 -10.75
CA SER A 16 7.21 -2.03 -9.36
C SER A 16 8.64 -2.56 -9.22
N LEU A 17 9.08 -3.40 -10.16
CA LEU A 17 10.44 -3.94 -10.21
C LEU A 17 11.46 -2.82 -10.43
N LEU A 18 11.17 -1.91 -11.37
CA LEU A 18 12.02 -0.77 -11.68
C LEU A 18 12.16 0.14 -10.46
N PHE A 19 11.05 0.59 -9.87
CA PHE A 19 11.10 1.49 -8.72
C PHE A 19 11.64 0.81 -7.46
N GLY A 20 11.32 -0.46 -7.24
CA GLY A 20 11.88 -1.26 -6.16
C GLY A 20 13.41 -1.31 -6.24
N SER A 21 13.94 -1.65 -7.41
CA SER A 21 15.40 -1.69 -7.66
C SER A 21 16.03 -0.30 -7.55
N LEU A 22 15.39 0.73 -8.12
CA LEU A 22 15.90 2.10 -8.09
C LEU A 22 15.90 2.69 -6.67
N THR A 23 15.05 2.21 -5.75
CA THR A 23 14.98 2.68 -4.35
C THR A 23 16.31 2.53 -3.62
N VAL A 24 17.13 1.54 -4.00
CA VAL A 24 18.44 1.30 -3.39
C VAL A 24 19.40 2.49 -3.57
N ILE A 25 19.27 3.23 -4.66
CA ILE A 25 20.14 4.38 -4.98
C ILE A 25 19.91 5.56 -4.01
N PRO A 26 18.71 6.17 -3.92
CA PRO A 26 18.46 7.24 -2.96
C PRO A 26 18.61 6.75 -1.52
N LEU A 27 18.33 5.47 -1.24
CA LEU A 27 18.60 4.90 0.08
C LEU A 27 20.08 4.94 0.42
N TYR A 28 20.96 4.50 -0.48
CA TYR A 28 22.40 4.55 -0.27
C TYR A 28 22.89 5.98 -0.06
N LEU A 29 22.40 6.95 -0.85
CA LEU A 29 22.77 8.35 -0.70
C LEU A 29 22.37 8.92 0.66
N LEU A 30 21.12 8.67 1.08
CA LEU A 30 20.59 9.04 2.39
C LEU A 30 21.43 8.44 3.53
N LEU A 31 21.64 7.12 3.50
CA LEU A 31 22.36 6.43 4.56
C LEU A 31 23.84 6.78 4.58
N LYS A 32 24.46 7.02 3.41
CA LYS A 32 25.86 7.45 3.32
C LYS A 32 26.06 8.80 3.98
N HIS A 33 25.10 9.71 3.80
CA HIS A 33 25.15 11.03 4.43
C HIS A 33 25.03 10.94 5.95
N ILE A 34 24.06 10.17 6.45
CA ILE A 34 23.76 10.12 7.89
C ILE A 34 24.72 9.20 8.65
N PHE A 35 24.95 7.98 8.15
CA PHE A 35 25.67 6.90 8.85
C PHE A 35 27.06 6.61 8.31
N GLY A 36 27.45 7.21 7.18
CA GLY A 36 28.71 6.93 6.50
C GLY A 36 28.63 5.79 5.49
N ARG A 37 29.69 5.65 4.68
CA ARG A 37 29.71 4.77 3.50
C ARG A 37 29.52 3.28 3.83
N THR A 38 30.20 2.80 4.86
CA THR A 38 30.20 1.37 5.23
C THR A 38 28.82 0.93 5.69
N ASN A 39 28.21 1.66 6.62
CA ASN A 39 26.86 1.41 7.14
C ASN A 39 25.80 1.49 6.04
N ALA A 40 25.93 2.46 5.14
CA ALA A 40 25.05 2.60 3.98
C ALA A 40 25.11 1.37 3.06
N LEU A 41 26.32 0.90 2.75
CA LEU A 41 26.52 -0.26 1.88
C LEU A 41 25.86 -1.50 2.49
N PHE A 42 26.20 -1.87 3.73
CA PHE A 42 25.63 -3.06 4.36
C PHE A 42 24.11 -2.99 4.53
N SER A 43 23.58 -1.81 4.87
CA SER A 43 22.13 -1.59 4.98
C SER A 43 21.43 -1.78 3.63
N CYS A 44 22.00 -1.25 2.55
CA CYS A 44 21.44 -1.42 1.20
C CYS A 44 21.52 -2.85 0.70
N ILE A 45 22.62 -3.58 0.96
CA ILE A 45 22.71 -5.01 0.59
C ILE A 45 21.66 -5.80 1.36
N LEU A 46 21.53 -5.57 2.68
CA LEU A 46 20.50 -6.26 3.47
C LEU A 46 19.10 -5.98 2.94
N PHE A 47 18.76 -4.70 2.74
CA PHE A 47 17.47 -4.27 2.20
C PHE A 47 17.16 -4.94 0.85
N SER A 48 18.15 -4.98 -0.06
CA SER A 48 18.00 -5.59 -1.39
C SER A 48 17.74 -7.10 -1.31
N LEU A 49 18.20 -7.75 -0.24
CA LEU A 49 18.05 -9.19 -0.01
C LEU A 49 16.89 -9.54 0.93
N LEU A 50 16.16 -8.55 1.48
CA LEU A 50 14.96 -8.81 2.26
C LEU A 50 13.90 -9.39 1.32
N GLY A 51 13.46 -10.61 1.62
CA GLY A 51 12.48 -11.31 0.79
C GLY A 51 11.18 -10.50 0.61
N VAL A 52 10.74 -9.77 1.63
CA VAL A 52 9.55 -8.91 1.55
C VAL A 52 9.71 -7.80 0.51
N HIS A 53 10.89 -7.18 0.45
CA HIS A 53 11.19 -6.16 -0.55
C HIS A 53 11.21 -6.77 -1.96
N ILE A 54 11.83 -7.94 -2.13
CA ILE A 54 11.84 -8.68 -3.40
C ILE A 54 10.40 -9.01 -3.83
N SER A 55 9.58 -9.52 -2.92
CA SER A 55 8.19 -9.91 -3.19
C SER A 55 7.34 -8.71 -3.64
N TYR A 56 7.41 -7.57 -2.94
CA TYR A 56 6.65 -6.38 -3.34
C TYR A 56 7.18 -5.74 -4.63
N SER A 57 8.47 -5.87 -4.92
CA SER A 57 9.06 -5.38 -6.17
C SER A 57 8.70 -6.27 -7.37
N ALA A 58 8.56 -7.58 -7.17
CA ALA A 58 8.22 -8.53 -8.24
C ALA A 58 6.72 -8.57 -8.58
N GLN A 59 5.88 -8.03 -7.71
CA GLN A 59 4.42 -8.03 -7.85
C GLN A 59 3.90 -6.62 -8.19
N SER A 60 2.64 -6.51 -8.61
CA SER A 60 2.00 -5.23 -9.00
C SER A 60 1.57 -4.37 -7.81
N TRP A 61 2.39 -4.26 -6.78
CA TRP A 61 2.06 -3.56 -5.54
C TRP A 61 2.51 -2.09 -5.62
N SER A 62 1.65 -1.21 -5.13
CA SER A 62 1.89 0.24 -5.01
C SER A 62 3.08 0.61 -4.10
N GLU A 63 3.53 -0.33 -3.30
CA GLU A 63 4.52 -0.21 -2.24
C GLU A 63 5.89 0.16 -2.79
N ALA A 64 6.32 -0.48 -3.88
CA ALA A 64 7.62 -0.23 -4.49
C ALA A 64 7.74 1.21 -5.05
N PRO A 65 6.82 1.72 -5.89
CA PRO A 65 6.87 3.11 -6.32
C PRO A 65 6.69 4.09 -5.15
N ALA A 66 5.79 3.82 -4.21
CA ALA A 66 5.60 4.70 -3.06
C ALA A 66 6.89 4.84 -2.22
N LEU A 67 7.59 3.73 -1.95
CA LEU A 67 8.86 3.74 -1.25
C LEU A 67 9.95 4.49 -2.02
N PHE A 68 10.06 4.29 -3.33
CA PHE A 68 11.03 5.01 -4.15
C PHE A 68 10.85 6.53 -3.98
N PHE A 69 9.62 7.01 -4.13
CA PHE A 69 9.31 8.43 -3.99
C PHE A 69 9.59 8.93 -2.56
N LEU A 70 9.23 8.13 -1.54
CA LEU A 70 9.47 8.48 -0.14
C LEU A 70 10.95 8.63 0.18
N ILE A 71 11.75 7.62 -0.16
CA ILE A 71 13.18 7.57 0.16
C ILE A 71 13.95 8.60 -0.66
N THR A 72 13.54 8.88 -1.90
CA THR A 72 14.08 10.01 -2.67
C THR A 72 13.77 11.34 -1.99
N GLY A 73 12.53 11.54 -1.52
CA GLY A 73 12.14 12.70 -0.74
C GLY A 73 12.95 12.87 0.55
N PHE A 74 13.18 11.77 1.29
CA PHE A 74 14.03 11.77 2.49
C PHE A 74 15.48 12.11 2.14
N SER A 75 16.05 11.48 1.10
CA SER A 75 17.41 11.74 0.66
C SER A 75 17.60 13.21 0.28
N LEU A 76 16.67 13.81 -0.45
CA LEU A 76 16.75 15.22 -0.81
C LEU A 76 16.59 16.12 0.43
N SER A 77 15.62 15.82 1.29
CA SER A 77 15.30 16.66 2.46
C SER A 77 16.36 16.63 3.56
N LEU A 78 16.96 15.46 3.82
CA LEU A 78 17.82 15.24 5.00
C LEU A 78 19.31 15.32 4.67
N CYS A 79 19.73 15.16 3.41
CA CYS A 79 21.15 15.27 3.04
C CYS A 79 21.66 16.71 2.93
N GLU A 80 20.77 17.70 2.85
CA GLU A 80 21.14 19.11 2.69
C GLU A 80 20.70 19.95 3.90
N LYS A 81 21.67 20.42 4.69
CA LYS A 81 21.39 21.38 5.78
C LYS A 81 20.74 22.66 5.24
N ARG A 82 21.15 23.11 4.05
CA ARG A 82 20.56 24.27 3.36
C ARG A 82 20.07 23.85 1.99
N LEU A 83 18.81 23.42 1.94
CA LEU A 83 18.10 23.18 0.68
C LEU A 83 18.02 24.49 -0.10
N ASN A 84 18.41 24.44 -1.38
CA ASN A 84 17.99 25.49 -2.31
C ASN A 84 16.47 25.35 -2.59
N THR A 85 15.88 26.35 -3.23
CA THR A 85 14.44 26.36 -3.53
C THR A 85 14.01 25.16 -4.37
N LEU A 86 14.80 24.78 -5.38
CA LEU A 86 14.48 23.67 -6.27
C LEU A 86 14.54 22.31 -5.56
N THR A 87 15.57 22.06 -4.75
CA THR A 87 15.69 20.85 -3.93
C THR A 87 14.56 20.79 -2.90
N SER A 88 14.17 21.92 -2.30
CA SER A 88 13.04 22.01 -1.36
C SER A 88 11.72 21.60 -2.03
N ILE A 89 11.42 22.18 -3.19
CA ILE A 89 10.22 21.85 -3.97
C ILE A 89 10.25 20.38 -4.38
N SER A 90 11.39 19.90 -4.89
CA SER A 90 11.54 18.51 -5.32
C SER A 90 11.32 17.56 -4.15
N ALA A 91 12.01 17.74 -3.02
CA ALA A 91 11.84 16.91 -1.83
C ALA A 91 10.37 16.85 -1.38
N GLY A 92 9.71 18.00 -1.30
CA GLY A 92 8.29 18.06 -0.91
C GLY A 92 7.36 17.37 -1.91
N LEU A 93 7.56 17.58 -3.22
CA LEU A 93 6.78 16.89 -4.25
C LEU A 93 6.98 15.37 -4.23
N PHE A 94 8.20 14.87 -4.03
CA PHE A 94 8.49 13.44 -3.91
C PHE A 94 7.77 12.83 -2.69
N ILE A 95 7.78 13.50 -1.53
CA ILE A 95 7.04 13.06 -0.34
C ILE A 95 5.53 13.11 -0.57
N GLY A 96 5.04 14.19 -1.19
CA GLY A 96 3.63 14.34 -1.55
C GLY A 96 3.15 13.25 -2.51
N LEU A 97 3.93 12.91 -3.54
CA LEU A 97 3.63 11.84 -4.49
C LEU A 97 3.59 10.48 -3.79
N SER A 98 4.56 10.20 -2.92
CA SER A 98 4.57 8.99 -2.10
C SER A 98 3.30 8.85 -1.26
N SER A 99 2.88 9.96 -0.64
CA SER A 99 1.66 10.08 0.16
C SER A 99 0.38 9.89 -0.68
N MET A 100 0.40 10.26 -1.96
CA MET A 100 -0.71 10.01 -2.89
C MET A 100 -0.82 8.57 -3.33
N ILE A 101 0.29 7.84 -3.35
CA ILE A 101 0.28 6.41 -3.66
C ILE A 101 -0.14 5.60 -2.42
N ARG A 102 0.32 6.00 -1.23
CA ARG A 102 -0.02 5.34 0.05
C ARG A 102 -0.36 6.37 1.13
N ILE A 103 -1.60 6.33 1.60
CA ILE A 103 -2.11 7.27 2.61
C ILE A 103 -1.38 7.15 3.94
N GLU A 104 -0.85 5.98 4.27
CA GLU A 104 -0.13 5.76 5.52
C GLU A 104 1.17 6.57 5.59
N PHE A 105 1.74 6.94 4.43
CA PHE A 105 2.93 7.79 4.38
C PHE A 105 2.65 9.26 4.69
N TRP A 106 1.38 9.65 4.86
CA TRP A 106 1.00 10.99 5.31
C TRP A 106 1.56 11.30 6.70
N VAL A 107 1.81 10.28 7.52
CA VAL A 107 2.46 10.44 8.84
C VAL A 107 3.82 11.13 8.72
N PHE A 108 4.55 10.90 7.62
CA PHE A 108 5.85 11.53 7.40
C PHE A 108 5.76 13.01 7.04
N VAL A 109 4.62 13.48 6.51
CA VAL A 109 4.43 14.89 6.12
C VAL A 109 4.60 15.84 7.31
N PRO A 110 3.80 15.75 8.39
CA PRO A 110 3.96 16.65 9.53
C PRO A 110 5.29 16.41 10.25
N LEU A 111 5.78 15.15 10.35
CA LEU A 111 7.05 14.85 11.02
C LEU A 111 8.23 15.53 10.33
N LEU A 112 8.31 15.47 9.01
CA LEU A 112 9.40 16.09 8.26
C LEU A 112 9.28 17.61 8.22
N ILE A 113 8.07 18.17 8.16
CA ILE A 113 7.85 19.61 8.28
C ILE A 113 8.37 20.10 9.63
N VAL A 114 8.01 19.43 10.72
CA VAL A 114 8.49 19.78 12.07
C VAL A 114 10.00 19.68 12.16
N LEU A 115 10.59 18.55 11.73
CA LEU A 115 12.05 18.38 11.69
C LEU A 115 12.72 19.54 10.93
N ARG A 116 12.19 19.90 9.76
CA ARG A 116 12.79 20.94 8.93
C ARG A 116 12.67 22.34 9.55
N VAL A 117 11.53 22.63 10.17
CA VAL A 117 11.30 23.88 10.91
C VAL A 117 12.25 24.00 12.09
N LEU A 118 12.50 22.90 12.81
CA LEU A 118 13.46 22.88 13.92
C LEU A 118 14.90 23.08 13.44
N GLU A 119 15.27 22.50 12.30
CA GLU A 119 16.64 22.63 11.74
C GLU A 119 16.93 24.00 11.14
N THR A 120 15.97 24.58 10.43
CA THR A 120 16.23 25.76 9.57
C THR A 120 15.38 26.98 9.88
N GLY A 121 14.42 26.86 10.78
CA GLY A 121 13.44 27.89 11.11
C GLY A 121 12.27 27.92 10.13
N ILE A 122 11.16 28.52 10.59
CA ILE A 122 9.88 28.54 9.86
C ILE A 122 10.00 29.18 8.48
N LYS A 123 10.63 30.36 8.38
CA LYS A 123 10.72 31.13 7.12
C LYS A 123 11.40 30.33 5.99
N LYS A 124 12.47 29.61 6.31
CA LYS A 124 13.23 28.81 5.34
C LYS A 124 12.52 27.49 4.99
N SER A 125 11.63 27.02 5.86
CA SER A 125 10.89 25.77 5.68
C SER A 125 9.56 25.96 4.92
N LEU A 126 9.11 27.19 4.66
CA LEU A 126 7.81 27.44 4.04
C LEU A 126 7.67 26.79 2.67
N VAL A 127 8.67 26.94 1.79
CA VAL A 127 8.63 26.37 0.43
C VAL A 127 8.55 24.84 0.47
N TYR A 128 9.37 24.22 1.33
CA TYR A 128 9.34 22.78 1.55
C TYR A 128 7.99 22.31 2.11
N SER A 129 7.46 23.01 3.12
CA SER A 129 6.19 22.66 3.77
C SER A 129 5.02 22.77 2.80
N PHE A 130 4.97 23.85 2.02
CA PHE A 130 3.94 24.06 1.00
C PHE A 130 3.97 22.96 -0.07
N SER A 131 5.15 22.67 -0.64
CA SER A 131 5.28 21.63 -1.66
C SER A 131 4.96 20.22 -1.13
N THR A 132 5.30 19.93 0.13
CA THR A 132 4.96 18.65 0.80
C THR A 132 3.45 18.51 1.03
N LEU A 133 2.79 19.59 1.46
CA LEU A 133 1.35 19.59 1.76
C LEU A 133 0.46 19.68 0.52
N LEU A 134 0.99 20.15 -0.62
CA LEU A 134 0.20 20.45 -1.81
C LEU A 134 -0.66 19.26 -2.26
N LEU A 135 -0.04 18.11 -2.49
CA LEU A 135 -0.76 16.93 -3.01
C LEU A 135 -1.74 16.32 -1.99
N PRO A 136 -1.35 16.06 -0.71
CA PRO A 136 -2.30 15.66 0.34
C PRO A 136 -3.48 16.60 0.48
N SER A 137 -3.25 17.92 0.45
CA SER A 137 -4.32 18.91 0.60
C SER A 137 -5.27 18.92 -0.59
N LEU A 138 -4.77 18.83 -1.82
CA LEU A 138 -5.61 18.72 -3.00
C LEU A 138 -6.49 17.45 -2.95
N TRP A 139 -5.94 16.34 -2.49
CA TRP A 139 -6.70 15.11 -2.31
C TRP A 139 -7.76 15.25 -1.21
N MET A 140 -7.44 15.86 -0.07
CA MET A 140 -8.39 16.14 1.02
C MET A 140 -9.55 17.02 0.56
N ILE A 141 -9.26 18.08 -0.18
CA ILE A 141 -10.28 18.98 -0.73
C ILE A 141 -11.15 18.23 -1.75
N SER A 142 -10.52 17.47 -2.65
CA SER A 142 -11.24 16.72 -3.68
C SER A 142 -12.16 15.66 -3.08
N THR A 143 -11.70 14.92 -2.08
CA THR A 143 -12.50 13.93 -1.36
C THR A 143 -13.63 14.58 -0.58
N PHE A 144 -13.38 15.70 0.12
CA PHE A 144 -14.42 16.45 0.81
C PHE A 144 -15.53 16.93 -0.14
N VAL A 145 -15.17 17.48 -1.29
CA VAL A 145 -16.15 17.93 -2.31
C VAL A 145 -16.97 16.76 -2.86
N GLN A 146 -16.36 15.58 -3.06
CA GLN A 146 -17.04 14.43 -3.65
C GLN A 146 -17.86 13.60 -2.64
N MET A 147 -17.39 13.53 -1.39
CA MET A 147 -17.85 12.55 -0.41
C MET A 147 -18.35 13.18 0.90
N GLY A 148 -18.14 14.49 1.10
CA GLY A 148 -18.43 15.17 2.36
C GLY A 148 -17.48 14.81 3.52
N ASP A 149 -16.45 14.01 3.26
CA ASP A 149 -15.44 13.56 4.23
C ASP A 149 -14.04 13.86 3.69
N ILE A 150 -13.17 14.42 4.54
CA ILE A 150 -11.78 14.78 4.25
C ILE A 150 -10.89 13.52 4.21
N LEU A 151 -11.21 12.50 5.00
CA LEU A 151 -10.44 11.26 5.14
C LEU A 151 -11.34 10.03 5.00
N PRO A 152 -12.06 9.87 3.88
CA PRO A 152 -13.04 8.80 3.74
C PRO A 152 -12.40 7.43 3.99
N TYR A 153 -11.20 7.17 3.43
CA TYR A 153 -10.45 5.91 3.59
C TYR A 153 -10.00 5.60 5.01
N TYR A 154 -9.82 6.62 5.87
CA TYR A 154 -9.57 6.38 7.29
C TYR A 154 -10.81 5.74 7.92
N SER A 155 -11.97 6.34 7.69
CA SER A 155 -13.27 5.84 8.13
C SER A 155 -13.56 4.42 7.62
N LEU A 156 -13.12 4.08 6.39
CA LEU A 156 -13.32 2.75 5.80
C LEU A 156 -12.51 1.65 6.51
N ASN A 157 -11.34 1.97 7.05
CA ASN A 157 -10.48 0.99 7.70
C ASN A 157 -10.93 0.64 9.14
N VAL A 158 -11.97 1.31 9.67
CA VAL A 158 -12.33 1.24 11.09
C VAL A 158 -13.17 0.03 11.50
N ALA A 159 -13.76 -0.73 10.58
CA ALA A 159 -14.82 -1.64 11.00
C ALA A 159 -14.94 -2.91 10.14
N SER A 160 -14.08 -3.89 10.39
CA SER A 160 -14.52 -5.27 10.20
C SER A 160 -14.32 -6.05 11.48
N GLU A 161 -15.39 -6.66 12.00
CA GLU A 161 -15.33 -7.52 13.19
C GLU A 161 -14.29 -8.65 13.04
N ARG A 162 -13.96 -9.01 11.79
CA ARG A 162 -12.91 -9.97 11.43
C ARG A 162 -11.52 -9.60 11.95
N TYR A 163 -11.27 -8.34 12.31
CA TYR A 163 -9.99 -7.89 12.83
C TYR A 163 -9.99 -7.53 14.31
N LYS A 164 -11.01 -7.94 15.10
CA LYS A 164 -10.95 -7.87 16.58
C LYS A 164 -9.86 -8.82 17.10
N ILE A 165 -8.60 -8.42 16.93
CA ILE A 165 -7.40 -9.16 17.33
C ILE A 165 -7.12 -8.77 18.76
N GLY A 166 -7.30 -9.72 19.67
CA GLY A 166 -6.65 -9.71 20.97
C GLY A 166 -7.01 -8.61 21.96
N GLY A 167 -6.39 -8.71 23.13
CA GLY A 167 -6.39 -7.65 24.14
C GLY A 167 -5.41 -6.52 23.80
N PHE A 168 -5.41 -5.47 24.63
CA PHE A 168 -4.52 -4.31 24.49
C PHE A 168 -3.05 -4.69 24.27
N TRP A 169 -2.52 -5.62 25.06
CA TRP A 169 -1.11 -6.03 24.98
C TRP A 169 -0.74 -6.71 23.67
N GLU A 170 -1.64 -7.54 23.11
CA GLU A 170 -1.42 -8.17 21.82
C GLU A 170 -1.30 -7.10 20.73
N LYS A 171 -2.23 -6.14 20.71
CA LYS A 171 -2.22 -5.03 19.75
C LYS A 171 -1.02 -4.11 19.90
N PHE A 172 -0.55 -3.88 21.13
CA PHE A 172 0.63 -3.07 21.40
C PHE A 172 1.90 -3.74 20.86
N PHE A 173 2.05 -5.05 21.06
CA PHE A 173 3.25 -5.78 20.67
C PHE A 173 3.21 -6.35 19.24
N ILE A 174 2.08 -6.30 18.53
CA ILE A 174 1.95 -6.95 17.22
C ILE A 174 2.92 -6.40 16.17
N TYR A 175 3.10 -5.07 16.11
CA TYR A 175 4.04 -4.45 15.17
C TYR A 175 5.50 -4.69 15.55
N PRO A 176 5.93 -4.50 16.81
CA PRO A 176 7.27 -4.91 17.25
C PRO A 176 7.60 -6.38 16.95
N VAL A 177 6.66 -7.30 17.23
CA VAL A 177 6.86 -8.74 16.97
C VAL A 177 6.94 -9.02 15.47
N LYS A 178 6.03 -8.47 14.65
CA LYS A 178 6.11 -8.62 13.19
C LYS A 178 7.37 -7.97 12.62
N PHE A 179 7.87 -6.87 13.20
CA PHE A 179 9.13 -6.25 12.81
C PHE A 179 10.32 -7.17 13.10
N ILE A 180 10.38 -7.78 14.30
CA ILE A 180 11.39 -8.80 14.64
C ILE A 180 11.35 -9.97 13.65
N LYS A 181 10.15 -10.44 13.27
CA LYS A 181 9.99 -11.48 12.25
C LYS A 181 10.41 -11.01 10.86
N LEU A 182 10.27 -9.73 10.54
CA LEU A 182 10.60 -9.17 9.23
C LEU A 182 12.12 -9.06 9.03
N VAL A 183 12.83 -8.47 9.99
CA VAL A 183 14.27 -8.16 9.86
C VAL A 183 15.17 -9.14 10.62
N GLY A 184 14.62 -10.07 11.39
CA GLY A 184 15.37 -10.99 12.24
C GLY A 184 15.69 -10.39 13.62
N PRO A 185 15.77 -11.22 14.68
CA PRO A 185 15.85 -10.75 16.06
C PRO A 185 17.11 -9.97 16.38
N ILE A 186 18.27 -10.40 15.86
CA ILE A 186 19.57 -9.74 16.13
C ILE A 186 19.57 -8.32 15.57
N ILE A 187 19.12 -8.17 14.32
CA ILE A 187 19.06 -6.85 13.67
C ILE A 187 17.99 -5.99 14.32
N ALA A 188 16.79 -6.52 14.58
CA ALA A 188 15.72 -5.76 15.22
C ALA A 188 16.15 -5.21 16.58
N VAL A 189 16.69 -6.06 17.45
CA VAL A 189 17.13 -5.68 18.80
C VAL A 189 18.27 -4.66 18.73
N GLY A 190 19.29 -4.92 17.91
CA GLY A 190 20.40 -3.97 17.76
C GLY A 190 19.98 -2.65 17.11
N SER A 191 19.00 -2.65 16.19
CA SER A 191 18.39 -1.43 15.65
C SER A 191 17.67 -0.62 16.74
N PHE A 192 16.88 -1.25 17.61
CA PHE A 192 16.23 -0.55 18.73
C PHE A 192 17.26 0.10 19.67
N PHE A 193 18.31 -0.64 20.06
CA PHE A 193 19.38 -0.08 20.88
C PHE A 193 20.17 1.01 20.15
N GLY A 194 20.42 0.86 18.85
CA GLY A 194 21.08 1.88 18.05
C GLY A 194 20.29 3.17 17.95
N ILE A 195 18.96 3.08 17.79
CA ILE A 195 18.06 4.23 17.83
C ILE A 195 18.12 4.90 19.20
N PHE A 196 18.04 4.12 20.28
CA PHE A 196 18.12 4.64 21.64
C PHE A 196 19.45 5.36 21.92
N LEU A 197 20.59 4.74 21.54
CA LEU A 197 21.91 5.36 21.64
C LEU A 197 22.02 6.63 20.79
N SER A 198 21.45 6.63 19.59
CA SER A 198 21.43 7.79 18.69
C SER A 198 20.74 9.00 19.35
N PHE A 199 19.61 8.77 20.03
CA PHE A 199 18.93 9.81 20.80
C PHE A 199 19.74 10.28 22.00
N LEU A 200 20.30 9.36 22.80
CA LEU A 200 21.14 9.71 23.96
C LEU A 200 22.36 10.54 23.57
N GLN A 201 23.02 10.17 22.48
CA GLN A 201 24.19 10.87 21.96
C GLN A 201 23.84 12.12 21.13
N ARG A 202 22.55 12.34 20.81
CA ARG A 202 22.06 13.38 19.89
C ARG A 202 22.77 13.36 18.53
N LYS A 203 23.07 12.18 18.02
CA LYS A 203 23.72 11.96 16.72
C LYS A 203 22.81 11.14 15.83
N ARG A 204 22.62 11.55 14.56
CA ARG A 204 21.93 10.74 13.55
C ARG A 204 20.49 10.38 13.96
N TYR A 205 19.80 11.25 14.70
CA TYR A 205 18.50 10.95 15.30
C TYR A 205 17.32 11.19 14.34
N GLU A 206 17.57 11.74 13.17
CA GLU A 206 16.56 12.17 12.19
C GLU A 206 15.69 10.98 11.77
N LEU A 207 16.30 9.87 11.33
CA LEU A 207 15.57 8.65 10.98
C LEU A 207 14.93 7.98 12.20
N GLY A 208 15.49 8.16 13.39
CA GLY A 208 14.95 7.66 14.65
C GLY A 208 13.64 8.34 15.01
N VAL A 209 13.52 9.65 14.77
CA VAL A 209 12.25 10.39 14.94
C VAL A 209 11.19 9.87 13.99
N LEU A 210 11.55 9.65 12.72
CA LEU A 210 10.63 9.08 11.72
C LEU A 210 10.21 7.65 12.10
N PHE A 211 11.14 6.84 12.61
CA PHE A 211 10.87 5.50 13.11
C PHE A 211 9.86 5.50 14.26
N VAL A 212 10.13 6.30 15.30
CA VAL A 212 9.26 6.35 16.48
C VAL A 212 7.89 6.89 16.12
N GLY A 213 7.82 7.97 15.32
CA GLY A 213 6.56 8.56 14.89
C GLY A 213 5.70 7.58 14.08
N TYR A 214 6.30 6.90 13.10
CA TYR A 214 5.58 5.95 12.25
C TYR A 214 5.18 4.68 13.01
N LEU A 215 6.05 4.11 13.84
CA LEU A 215 5.72 2.95 14.66
C LEU A 215 4.60 3.26 15.67
N SER A 216 4.66 4.43 16.32
CA SER A 216 3.64 4.87 17.28
C SER A 216 2.28 5.06 16.61
N PHE A 217 2.24 5.59 15.39
CA PHE A 217 1.02 5.70 14.60
C PHE A 217 0.37 4.32 14.37
N PHE A 218 1.13 3.32 13.95
CA PHE A 218 0.58 1.98 13.73
C PHE A 218 0.14 1.27 15.01
N ILE A 219 0.88 1.43 16.10
CA ILE A 219 0.46 0.91 17.41
C ILE A 219 -0.84 1.58 17.86
N TYR A 220 -0.97 2.89 17.65
CA TYR A 220 -2.21 3.62 17.93
C TYR A 220 -3.39 3.09 17.09
N GLU A 221 -3.17 2.90 15.80
CA GLU A 221 -4.18 2.39 14.87
C GLU A 221 -4.58 0.93 15.18
N SER A 222 -3.65 0.04 15.57
CA SER A 222 -4.04 -1.31 16.01
C SER A 222 -4.89 -1.27 17.28
N ILE A 223 -4.55 -0.40 18.24
CA ILE A 223 -5.27 -0.26 19.50
C ILE A 223 -6.69 0.27 19.26
N LYS A 224 -6.81 1.39 18.55
CA LYS A 224 -8.07 2.13 18.37
C LYS A 224 -8.96 1.54 17.27
N VAL A 225 -8.36 1.19 16.15
CA VAL A 225 -9.08 0.94 14.88
C VAL A 225 -9.10 -0.55 14.52
N ASN A 226 -8.41 -1.40 15.30
CA ASN A 226 -8.22 -2.82 14.98
C ASN A 226 -7.58 -3.02 13.60
N ALA A 227 -6.68 -2.12 13.21
CA ALA A 227 -6.01 -2.19 11.91
C ALA A 227 -5.30 -3.54 11.75
N ASN A 228 -5.55 -4.23 10.63
CA ASN A 228 -4.90 -5.50 10.33
C ASN A 228 -3.39 -5.25 10.14
N PRO A 229 -2.52 -5.79 11.01
CA PRO A 229 -1.09 -5.57 10.87
C PRO A 229 -0.61 -6.33 9.64
N GLN A 230 -0.02 -5.65 8.67
CA GLN A 230 0.50 -6.28 7.45
C GLN A 230 1.98 -5.96 7.31
N TYR A 231 2.77 -6.90 6.78
CA TYR A 231 4.22 -6.71 6.62
C TYR A 231 4.58 -5.50 5.73
N ARG A 232 3.68 -5.12 4.81
CA ARG A 232 3.85 -3.92 3.97
C ARG A 232 4.00 -2.62 4.76
N PHE A 233 3.33 -2.51 5.92
CA PHE A 233 3.46 -1.33 6.78
C PHE A 233 4.81 -1.30 7.52
N LEU A 234 5.42 -2.47 7.73
CA LEU A 234 6.70 -2.58 8.42
C LEU A 234 7.91 -2.39 7.52
N MET A 235 7.72 -2.39 6.19
CA MET A 235 8.83 -2.28 5.25
C MET A 235 9.58 -0.95 5.40
N ILE A 236 8.87 0.18 5.57
CA ILE A 236 9.53 1.47 5.81
C ILE A 236 10.21 1.50 7.19
N ILE A 237 9.59 0.90 8.21
CA ILE A 237 10.18 0.76 9.55
C ILE A 237 11.52 0.01 9.46
N ALA A 238 11.56 -1.09 8.70
CA ALA A 238 12.77 -1.85 8.44
C ALA A 238 13.85 -1.01 7.73
N ILE A 239 13.49 -0.30 6.66
CA ILE A 239 14.44 0.51 5.88
C ILE A 239 15.13 1.56 6.76
N ILE A 240 14.37 2.28 7.59
CA ILE A 240 14.93 3.36 8.42
C ILE A 240 15.59 2.85 9.70
N SER A 241 15.30 1.62 10.16
CA SER A 241 15.87 1.05 11.38
C SER A 241 17.17 0.27 11.16
N ILE A 242 17.32 -0.43 10.03
CA ILE A 242 18.51 -1.24 9.71
C ILE A 242 19.84 -0.50 9.92
N PRO A 243 20.05 0.74 9.44
CA PRO A 243 21.34 1.44 9.65
C PRO A 243 21.71 1.61 11.13
N TYR A 244 20.73 1.66 12.03
CA TYR A 244 20.98 1.76 13.46
C TYR A 244 21.57 0.48 14.07
N PHE A 245 21.36 -0.69 13.47
CA PHE A 245 22.04 -1.91 13.90
C PHE A 245 23.55 -1.77 13.72
N PHE A 246 24.00 -1.27 12.56
CA PHE A 246 25.42 -1.07 12.30
C PHE A 246 26.00 0.05 13.18
N PHE A 247 25.26 1.14 13.36
CA PHE A 247 25.63 2.20 14.29
C PHE A 247 25.80 1.68 15.72
N PHE A 248 24.90 0.83 16.20
CA PHE A 248 25.00 0.19 17.51
C PHE A 248 26.31 -0.63 17.63
N ILE A 249 26.62 -1.47 16.64
CA ILE A 249 27.84 -2.28 16.65
C ILE A 249 29.11 -1.41 16.63
N GLU A 250 29.09 -0.25 15.96
CA GLU A 250 30.20 0.71 15.95
C GLU A 250 30.43 1.34 17.34
N GLU A 251 29.37 1.88 17.95
CA GLU A 251 29.45 2.70 19.18
C GLU A 251 29.65 1.89 20.46
N VAL A 252 29.28 0.61 20.46
CA VAL A 252 29.25 -0.19 21.68
C VAL A 252 30.65 -0.70 22.06
N ASN A 253 31.23 -0.04 23.07
CA ASN A 253 32.58 -0.33 23.59
C ASN A 253 32.73 -1.72 24.23
N PHE A 254 31.66 -2.38 24.70
CA PHE A 254 31.81 -3.71 25.30
C PHE A 254 32.15 -4.78 24.25
N ILE A 255 31.85 -4.55 22.97
CA ILE A 255 32.24 -5.42 21.87
C ILE A 255 33.65 -5.01 21.40
N LYS A 256 34.64 -5.19 22.28
CA LYS A 256 36.03 -4.74 22.05
C LYS A 256 36.72 -5.45 20.89
N LYS A 257 36.36 -6.72 20.65
CA LYS A 257 37.00 -7.54 19.61
C LYS A 257 36.30 -7.30 18.27
N GLU A 258 37.06 -6.79 17.30
CA GLU A 258 36.62 -6.59 15.91
C GLU A 258 36.03 -7.87 15.29
N GLN A 259 36.59 -9.03 15.66
CA GLN A 259 36.11 -10.33 15.21
C GLN A 259 34.67 -10.62 15.70
N THR A 260 34.33 -10.23 16.93
CA THR A 260 32.97 -10.38 17.47
C THR A 260 31.97 -9.48 16.74
N LYS A 261 32.37 -8.24 16.39
CA LYS A 261 31.54 -7.34 15.58
C LYS A 261 31.20 -7.97 14.22
N LYS A 262 32.22 -8.50 13.52
CA LYS A 262 32.06 -9.19 12.24
C LYS A 262 31.15 -10.41 12.34
N ILE A 263 31.30 -11.22 13.39
CA ILE A 263 30.43 -12.38 13.63
C ILE A 263 28.98 -11.94 13.86
N LEU A 264 28.73 -10.92 14.70
CA LEU A 264 27.39 -10.42 14.96
C LEU A 264 26.72 -9.86 13.70
N ILE A 265 27.48 -9.11 12.88
CA ILE A 265 27.01 -8.62 11.58
C ILE A 265 26.66 -9.79 10.68
N PHE A 266 27.56 -10.77 10.53
CA PHE A 266 27.35 -11.92 9.66
C PHE A 266 26.14 -12.77 10.08
N VAL A 267 26.06 -13.14 11.37
CA VAL A 267 24.94 -13.92 11.90
C VAL A 267 23.63 -13.13 11.82
N GLY A 268 23.65 -11.83 12.12
CA GLY A 268 22.50 -10.95 11.95
C GLY A 268 22.02 -10.93 10.50
N PHE A 269 22.93 -10.78 9.55
CA PHE A 269 22.64 -10.74 8.12
C PHE A 269 22.03 -12.05 7.61
N ILE A 270 22.68 -13.19 7.90
CA ILE A 270 22.21 -14.51 7.46
C ILE A 270 20.87 -14.84 8.10
N SER A 271 20.70 -14.62 9.41
CA SER A 271 19.43 -14.89 10.09
C SER A 271 18.29 -14.02 9.55
N SER A 272 18.55 -12.73 9.27
CA SER A 272 17.57 -11.83 8.67
C SER A 272 17.06 -12.33 7.32
N ILE A 273 17.98 -12.72 6.43
CA ILE A 273 17.64 -13.28 5.11
C ILE A 273 16.83 -14.56 5.27
N LEU A 274 17.32 -15.53 6.05
CA LEU A 274 16.67 -16.82 6.24
C LEU A 274 15.26 -16.67 6.81
N ILE A 275 15.07 -15.83 7.82
CA ILE A 275 13.76 -15.59 8.43
C ILE A 275 12.82 -14.88 7.45
N SER A 276 13.32 -13.88 6.72
CA SER A 276 12.53 -13.14 5.73
C SER A 276 12.01 -14.06 4.61
N PHE A 277 12.87 -14.94 4.08
CA PHE A 277 12.49 -15.94 3.08
C PHE A 277 11.61 -17.05 3.64
N TRP A 278 11.86 -17.49 4.88
CA TRP A 278 11.02 -18.47 5.55
C TRP A 278 9.57 -17.98 5.65
N GLY A 279 9.39 -16.70 6.01
CA GLY A 279 8.09 -16.03 6.02
C GLY A 279 7.36 -16.10 4.67
N ILE A 280 8.09 -16.01 3.56
CA ILE A 280 7.49 -16.04 2.22
C ILE A 280 7.09 -17.46 1.82
N PHE A 281 7.99 -18.42 1.99
CA PHE A 281 7.80 -19.78 1.48
C PHE A 281 6.89 -20.62 2.37
N PHE A 282 7.05 -20.53 3.70
CA PHE A 282 6.43 -21.48 4.62
C PHE A 282 5.24 -20.94 5.40
N SER A 283 5.17 -19.63 5.69
CA SER A 283 4.12 -19.12 6.59
C SER A 283 2.72 -19.08 5.98
N GLY A 284 2.56 -19.39 4.70
CA GLY A 284 1.25 -19.44 4.02
C GLY A 284 0.48 -18.11 3.95
N GLY A 285 0.97 -17.05 4.60
CA GLY A 285 0.08 -16.05 5.19
C GLY A 285 -0.17 -14.78 4.39
N GLU A 286 0.83 -14.14 3.77
CA GLU A 286 0.62 -12.81 3.18
C GLU A 286 1.49 -12.52 1.93
N LEU A 287 2.54 -13.31 1.70
CA LEU A 287 3.60 -13.00 0.73
C LEU A 287 3.66 -13.98 -0.44
N LYS A 288 2.76 -14.97 -0.51
CA LYS A 288 2.69 -15.85 -1.67
C LYS A 288 2.34 -15.01 -2.90
N ALA A 289 3.13 -15.16 -3.96
CA ALA A 289 2.79 -14.58 -5.25
C ALA A 289 1.36 -14.99 -5.59
N TYR A 290 0.55 -14.00 -5.94
CA TYR A 290 -0.84 -14.27 -6.27
C TYR A 290 -0.93 -15.31 -7.39
N LYS A 291 -1.57 -16.43 -7.09
CA LYS A 291 -1.97 -17.41 -8.10
C LYS A 291 -3.45 -17.23 -8.34
N ALA A 292 -3.80 -16.76 -9.54
CA ALA A 292 -5.19 -16.64 -9.94
C ALA A 292 -5.90 -17.99 -9.80
N PRO A 293 -7.05 -18.05 -9.11
CA PRO A 293 -7.80 -19.29 -9.01
C PRO A 293 -8.30 -19.67 -10.40
N GLN A 294 -8.46 -20.96 -10.65
CA GLN A 294 -8.80 -21.46 -11.99
C GLN A 294 -10.08 -20.83 -12.53
N TRP A 295 -11.08 -20.59 -11.67
CA TRP A 295 -12.32 -19.93 -12.07
C TRP A 295 -12.11 -18.49 -12.56
N GLU A 296 -11.13 -17.73 -12.03
CA GLU A 296 -10.83 -16.37 -12.50
C GLU A 296 -10.30 -16.43 -13.93
N ILE A 297 -9.41 -17.39 -14.19
CA ILE A 297 -8.80 -17.60 -15.50
C ILE A 297 -9.88 -17.98 -16.51
N THR A 298 -10.69 -19.00 -16.22
CA THR A 298 -11.78 -19.45 -17.09
C THR A 298 -12.82 -18.37 -17.34
N LEU A 299 -13.20 -17.62 -16.31
CA LEU A 299 -14.12 -16.48 -16.44
C LEU A 299 -13.49 -15.42 -17.37
N SER A 300 -12.23 -15.06 -17.16
CA SER A 300 -11.54 -14.07 -18.01
C SER A 300 -11.42 -14.51 -19.47
N GLU A 301 -11.16 -15.79 -19.73
CA GLU A 301 -11.08 -16.35 -21.09
C GLU A 301 -12.44 -16.30 -21.79
N LYS A 302 -13.53 -16.63 -21.09
CA LYS A 302 -14.89 -16.47 -21.62
C LYS A 302 -15.25 -15.02 -21.88
N PHE A 303 -14.76 -14.09 -21.06
CA PHE A 303 -14.99 -12.66 -21.26
C PHE A 303 -14.11 -12.05 -22.35
N ALA A 304 -12.99 -12.68 -22.71
CA ALA A 304 -12.17 -12.23 -23.82
C ALA A 304 -12.90 -12.30 -25.18
N SER A 305 -13.95 -13.13 -25.31
CA SER A 305 -14.81 -13.17 -26.49
C SER A 305 -15.94 -12.14 -26.49
N VAL A 306 -16.19 -11.44 -25.38
CA VAL A 306 -17.21 -10.38 -25.31
C VAL A 306 -16.70 -9.16 -26.10
N PRO A 307 -17.54 -8.53 -26.95
CA PRO A 307 -17.14 -7.33 -27.67
C PRO A 307 -16.61 -6.26 -26.72
N LYS A 308 -15.43 -5.69 -27.01
CA LYS A 308 -14.77 -4.72 -26.11
C LYS A 308 -15.57 -3.45 -25.86
N THR A 309 -16.58 -3.17 -26.67
CA THR A 309 -17.53 -2.06 -26.53
C THR A 309 -18.60 -2.32 -25.47
N GLU A 310 -18.81 -3.58 -25.08
CA GLU A 310 -19.79 -3.95 -24.07
C GLU A 310 -19.33 -3.52 -22.68
N LYS A 311 -20.33 -3.10 -21.88
CA LYS A 311 -20.13 -2.66 -20.50
C LYS A 311 -20.48 -3.77 -19.53
N LEU A 312 -19.65 -3.90 -18.50
CA LEU A 312 -19.69 -4.96 -17.52
C LEU A 312 -20.01 -4.39 -16.14
N LEU A 313 -21.01 -4.95 -15.47
CA LEU A 313 -21.25 -4.74 -14.05
C LEU A 313 -20.75 -5.95 -13.26
N ILE A 314 -19.96 -5.73 -12.20
CA ILE A 314 -19.51 -6.81 -11.30
C ILE A 314 -19.95 -6.53 -9.87
N ASP A 315 -20.76 -7.44 -9.31
CA ASP A 315 -21.27 -7.41 -7.92
C ASP A 315 -20.26 -8.00 -6.94
N ASN A 316 -19.04 -7.50 -6.95
CA ASN A 316 -18.08 -7.83 -5.91
C ASN A 316 -17.21 -6.59 -5.68
N TYR A 317 -16.56 -6.50 -4.53
CA TYR A 317 -15.58 -5.46 -4.21
C TYR A 317 -14.15 -6.01 -4.11
N ASP A 318 -13.99 -7.33 -4.29
CA ASP A 318 -12.72 -8.01 -4.12
C ASP A 318 -11.74 -7.72 -5.27
N TRP A 319 -10.44 -7.84 -4.98
CA TRP A 319 -9.37 -7.46 -5.92
C TRP A 319 -9.35 -8.34 -7.19
N PHE A 320 -9.91 -9.56 -7.12
CA PHE A 320 -10.09 -10.49 -8.24
C PHE A 320 -10.76 -9.86 -9.48
N ILE A 321 -11.66 -8.91 -9.26
CA ILE A 321 -12.46 -8.24 -10.29
C ILE A 321 -11.59 -7.46 -11.26
N SER A 322 -10.58 -6.79 -10.71
CA SER A 322 -9.65 -6.00 -11.52
C SER A 322 -8.85 -6.93 -12.44
N ASN A 323 -8.52 -8.14 -11.97
CA ASN A 323 -7.84 -9.12 -12.79
C ASN A 323 -8.74 -9.69 -13.89
N ILE A 324 -10.03 -9.94 -13.61
CA ILE A 324 -10.98 -10.41 -14.63
C ILE A 324 -11.05 -9.42 -15.78
N ALA A 325 -11.32 -8.14 -15.48
CA ALA A 325 -11.41 -7.10 -16.51
C ALA A 325 -10.10 -6.96 -17.30
N VAL A 326 -8.97 -6.94 -16.59
CA VAL A 326 -7.62 -6.82 -17.17
C VAL A 326 -7.27 -8.00 -18.09
N ARG A 327 -7.53 -9.24 -17.66
CA ARG A 327 -7.26 -10.46 -18.43
C ARG A 327 -8.19 -10.61 -19.63
N SER A 328 -9.44 -10.18 -19.49
CA SER A 328 -10.44 -10.20 -20.56
C SER A 328 -10.19 -9.14 -21.62
N GLY A 329 -9.27 -8.18 -21.38
CA GLY A 329 -9.04 -7.06 -22.27
C GLY A 329 -10.19 -6.04 -22.32
N ILE A 330 -11.08 -6.08 -21.33
CA ILE A 330 -12.16 -5.11 -21.16
C ILE A 330 -11.54 -3.79 -20.71
N SER A 331 -11.87 -2.72 -21.43
CA SER A 331 -11.42 -1.38 -21.07
C SER A 331 -11.91 -1.02 -19.66
N PRO A 332 -11.07 -0.45 -18.78
CA PRO A 332 -11.53 0.06 -17.48
C PRO A 332 -12.68 1.07 -17.59
N LYS A 333 -12.86 1.72 -18.76
CA LYS A 333 -14.00 2.62 -19.03
C LYS A 333 -15.34 1.89 -19.13
N ASN A 334 -15.31 0.61 -19.49
CA ASN A 334 -16.50 -0.20 -19.68
C ASN A 334 -16.82 -1.05 -18.45
N LEU A 335 -16.21 -0.75 -17.30
CA LEU A 335 -16.38 -1.50 -16.07
C LEU A 335 -17.11 -0.67 -15.01
N GLY A 336 -18.28 -1.14 -14.59
CA GLY A 336 -18.88 -0.80 -13.31
C GLY A 336 -18.55 -1.87 -12.29
N ARG A 337 -18.02 -1.45 -11.15
CA ARG A 337 -17.76 -2.36 -10.02
C ARG A 337 -18.50 -1.89 -8.79
N VAL A 338 -19.03 -2.82 -8.03
CA VAL A 338 -19.52 -2.47 -6.71
C VAL A 338 -18.33 -2.08 -5.84
N PHE A 339 -18.47 -0.93 -5.20
CA PHE A 339 -17.53 -0.38 -4.24
C PHE A 339 -18.22 -0.42 -2.88
N MET A 340 -17.68 -1.23 -1.98
CA MET A 340 -18.19 -1.38 -0.64
C MET A 340 -17.20 -0.77 0.34
N SER A 341 -17.51 0.39 0.87
CA SER A 341 -16.87 0.89 2.08
C SER A 341 -17.83 1.82 2.82
N ALA A 342 -18.32 1.43 3.98
CA ALA A 342 -19.24 2.26 4.76
C ALA A 342 -18.62 3.65 5.06
N PRO A 343 -19.32 4.76 4.82
CA PRO A 343 -20.75 4.88 4.45
C PRO A 343 -21.03 4.80 2.93
N TYR A 344 -20.01 4.73 2.09
CA TYR A 344 -20.06 4.77 0.63
C TYR A 344 -20.21 3.37 0.03
N VAL A 345 -21.44 2.85 0.02
CA VAL A 345 -21.80 1.67 -0.78
C VAL A 345 -22.37 2.17 -2.11
N GLY A 346 -21.76 1.78 -3.23
CA GLY A 346 -22.11 2.32 -4.54
C GLY A 346 -21.53 1.52 -5.70
N ILE A 347 -21.84 1.92 -6.92
CA ILE A 347 -21.18 1.41 -8.13
C ILE A 347 -20.20 2.47 -8.61
N LYS A 348 -18.93 2.11 -8.75
CA LYS A 348 -17.90 2.98 -9.32
C LYS A 348 -17.66 2.63 -10.77
N SER A 349 -17.78 3.62 -11.65
CA SER A 349 -17.43 3.54 -13.07
C SER A 349 -16.42 4.64 -13.44
N CYS A 350 -16.03 4.73 -14.72
CA CYS A 350 -15.22 5.86 -15.18
C CYS A 350 -16.00 7.18 -15.25
N ASN A 351 -17.33 7.13 -15.34
CA ASN A 351 -18.19 8.30 -15.52
C ASN A 351 -18.71 8.86 -14.20
N GLY A 352 -18.61 8.10 -13.10
CA GLY A 352 -19.03 8.58 -11.79
C GLY A 352 -19.14 7.48 -10.74
N PHE A 353 -19.62 7.91 -9.57
CA PHE A 353 -19.97 7.05 -8.45
C PHE A 353 -21.50 7.08 -8.24
N TYR A 354 -22.12 5.91 -8.20
CA TYR A 354 -23.55 5.74 -8.09
C TYR A 354 -23.89 5.17 -6.71
N SER A 355 -24.23 6.05 -5.77
CA SER A 355 -24.60 5.69 -4.38
C SER A 355 -25.78 4.73 -4.34
N LEU A 356 -25.61 3.54 -3.77
CA LEU A 356 -26.68 2.55 -3.63
C LEU A 356 -27.80 3.01 -2.69
N ASN A 357 -27.52 3.98 -1.79
CA ASN A 357 -28.51 4.59 -0.91
C ASN A 357 -29.48 5.50 -1.66
N ASP A 358 -29.09 6.02 -2.83
CA ASP A 358 -29.85 6.99 -3.62
C ASP A 358 -30.23 6.42 -4.99
N ASN A 359 -30.78 5.19 -4.99
CA ASN A 359 -31.15 4.44 -6.20
C ASN A 359 -30.01 4.36 -7.23
N GLY A 360 -28.75 4.31 -6.78
CA GLY A 360 -27.57 4.34 -7.65
C GLY A 360 -27.50 3.16 -8.60
N LEU A 361 -27.98 1.98 -8.20
CA LEU A 361 -28.05 0.82 -9.11
C LEU A 361 -28.94 1.13 -10.32
N LEU A 362 -30.14 1.66 -10.10
CA LEU A 362 -31.05 2.03 -11.19
C LEU A 362 -30.42 3.09 -12.10
N ARG A 363 -29.91 4.18 -11.51
CA ARG A 363 -29.24 5.25 -12.29
C ARG A 363 -28.07 4.72 -13.10
N TYR A 364 -27.29 3.79 -12.54
CA TYR A 364 -26.20 3.14 -13.25
C TYR A 364 -26.71 2.29 -14.42
N LEU A 365 -27.74 1.46 -14.21
CA LEU A 365 -28.33 0.65 -15.28
C LEU A 365 -28.91 1.51 -16.41
N GLU A 366 -29.57 2.62 -16.10
CA GLU A 366 -30.17 3.52 -17.09
C GLU A 366 -29.13 4.32 -17.88
N GLN A 367 -28.14 4.90 -17.19
CA GLN A 367 -27.15 5.80 -17.80
C GLN A 367 -26.02 5.04 -18.48
N GLU A 368 -25.51 4.00 -17.81
CA GLU A 368 -24.35 3.27 -18.30
C GLU A 368 -24.76 2.11 -19.21
N LYS A 369 -25.97 1.55 -19.07
CA LYS A 369 -26.49 0.42 -19.85
C LYS A 369 -25.50 -0.74 -19.98
N PRO A 370 -24.98 -1.32 -18.88
CA PRO A 370 -24.17 -2.54 -18.93
C PRO A 370 -24.93 -3.67 -19.64
N SER A 371 -24.28 -4.39 -20.55
CA SER A 371 -24.89 -5.52 -21.25
C SER A 371 -24.74 -6.83 -20.48
N ILE A 372 -23.71 -6.93 -19.62
CA ILE A 372 -23.40 -8.14 -18.86
C ILE A 372 -23.26 -7.82 -17.37
N PHE A 373 -23.77 -8.73 -16.54
CA PHE A 373 -23.71 -8.66 -15.09
C PHE A 373 -23.07 -9.93 -14.50
N LEU A 374 -21.96 -9.76 -13.77
CA LEU A 374 -21.38 -10.80 -12.91
C LEU A 374 -21.98 -10.64 -11.53
N TYR A 375 -23.01 -11.42 -11.27
CA TYR A 375 -23.66 -11.45 -9.97
C TYR A 375 -22.92 -12.41 -9.03
N TYR A 376 -22.58 -11.93 -7.84
CA TYR A 376 -22.02 -12.76 -6.76
C TYR A 376 -23.13 -12.99 -5.74
N PRO A 377 -23.57 -14.23 -5.48
CA PRO A 377 -24.67 -14.49 -4.54
C PRO A 377 -24.46 -13.93 -3.13
N ASP A 378 -23.22 -13.92 -2.66
CA ASP A 378 -22.84 -13.34 -1.36
C ASP A 378 -22.37 -11.88 -1.47
N GLY A 379 -22.54 -11.29 -2.65
CA GLY A 379 -22.19 -9.92 -3.00
C GLY A 379 -23.09 -8.88 -2.34
N VAL A 380 -22.88 -7.64 -2.73
CA VAL A 380 -23.54 -6.48 -2.14
C VAL A 380 -24.91 -6.27 -2.74
N LEU A 381 -25.06 -6.54 -4.05
CA LEU A 381 -26.33 -6.32 -4.74
C LEU A 381 -27.35 -7.42 -4.45
N LYS A 382 -27.01 -8.47 -3.68
CA LYS A 382 -27.97 -9.52 -3.31
C LYS A 382 -29.26 -9.00 -2.69
N GLU A 383 -29.20 -7.87 -1.98
CA GLU A 383 -30.37 -7.27 -1.34
C GLU A 383 -31.31 -6.59 -2.35
N TYR A 384 -30.82 -6.28 -3.55
CA TYR A 384 -31.54 -5.59 -4.63
C TYR A 384 -32.23 -6.55 -5.59
N PHE A 385 -31.89 -7.84 -5.55
CA PHE A 385 -32.45 -8.85 -6.45
C PHE A 385 -33.32 -9.85 -5.69
N ASN A 386 -34.42 -10.27 -6.32
CA ASN A 386 -35.11 -11.51 -5.96
C ASN A 386 -34.46 -12.64 -6.76
N ARG A 387 -34.14 -13.75 -6.08
CA ARG A 387 -33.48 -14.90 -6.71
C ARG A 387 -34.32 -16.15 -6.53
N GLU A 388 -34.63 -16.80 -7.65
CA GLU A 388 -35.27 -18.11 -7.72
C GLU A 388 -34.43 -19.02 -8.62
N GLY A 389 -33.56 -19.84 -8.00
CA GLY A 389 -32.59 -20.65 -8.73
C GLY A 389 -31.56 -19.80 -9.50
N ASN A 390 -31.56 -19.92 -10.83
CA ASN A 390 -30.70 -19.17 -11.75
C ASN A 390 -31.41 -17.97 -12.38
N SER A 391 -32.64 -17.67 -11.99
CA SER A 391 -33.34 -16.47 -12.40
C SER A 391 -33.13 -15.39 -11.33
N ILE A 392 -32.78 -14.18 -11.77
CA ILE A 392 -32.79 -12.99 -10.92
C ILE A 392 -33.73 -11.95 -11.53
N SER A 393 -34.47 -11.26 -10.68
CA SER A 393 -35.24 -10.08 -11.04
C SER A 393 -34.90 -8.94 -10.10
N LEU A 394 -34.76 -7.73 -10.66
CA LEU A 394 -34.53 -6.55 -9.84
C LEU A 394 -35.81 -6.24 -9.06
N LYS A 395 -35.70 -6.00 -7.75
CA LYS A 395 -36.87 -5.67 -6.93
C LYS A 395 -37.52 -4.40 -7.48
N ASN A 396 -38.83 -4.48 -7.78
CA ASN A 396 -39.67 -3.36 -8.20
C ASN A 396 -39.38 -2.78 -9.60
N LEU A 397 -38.69 -3.50 -10.50
CA LEU A 397 -38.35 -3.00 -11.84
C LEU A 397 -38.32 -4.12 -12.90
N ASP A 398 -38.80 -3.81 -14.11
CA ASP A 398 -38.94 -4.77 -15.22
C ASP A 398 -37.66 -4.93 -16.08
N TYR A 399 -36.51 -5.12 -15.44
CA TYR A 399 -35.29 -5.55 -16.14
C TYR A 399 -35.28 -7.08 -16.28
N ARG A 400 -35.01 -7.58 -17.49
CA ARG A 400 -34.90 -9.02 -17.75
C ARG A 400 -33.44 -9.44 -17.78
N PHE A 401 -33.05 -10.30 -16.85
CA PHE A 401 -31.72 -10.89 -16.78
C PHE A 401 -31.76 -12.30 -17.36
N THR A 402 -31.08 -12.52 -18.49
CA THR A 402 -30.94 -13.86 -19.07
C THR A 402 -29.69 -14.52 -18.51
N PHE A 403 -29.85 -15.61 -17.76
CA PHE A 403 -28.73 -16.42 -17.30
C PHE A 403 -27.94 -16.97 -18.49
N LEU A 404 -26.62 -16.78 -18.47
CA LEU A 404 -25.72 -17.30 -19.51
C LEU A 404 -25.03 -18.56 -19.02
N TYR A 405 -24.30 -18.48 -17.90
CA TYR A 405 -23.57 -19.59 -17.31
C TYR A 405 -23.10 -19.25 -15.89
N GLU A 406 -22.66 -20.27 -15.16
CA GLU A 406 -22.00 -20.17 -13.86
C GLU A 406 -20.51 -20.49 -14.01
N THR A 407 -19.65 -19.78 -13.26
CA THR A 407 -18.22 -20.12 -13.17
C THR A 407 -17.63 -19.66 -11.84
N GLY A 408 -17.15 -20.62 -11.05
CA GLY A 408 -16.68 -20.35 -9.69
C GLY A 408 -17.80 -19.74 -8.84
N PRO A 409 -17.56 -18.61 -8.15
CA PRO A 409 -18.58 -17.99 -7.32
C PRO A 409 -19.57 -17.09 -8.08
N TYR A 410 -19.42 -16.93 -9.41
CA TYR A 410 -20.21 -15.95 -10.18
C TYR A 410 -21.28 -16.61 -11.04
N LEU A 411 -22.46 -15.97 -11.04
CA LEU A 411 -23.53 -16.20 -12.01
C LEU A 411 -23.48 -15.07 -13.04
N VAL A 412 -23.37 -15.42 -14.32
CA VAL A 412 -23.23 -14.45 -15.41
C VAL A 412 -24.56 -14.27 -16.12
N TYR A 413 -25.02 -13.02 -16.20
CA TYR A 413 -26.28 -12.65 -16.83
C TYR A 413 -26.08 -11.67 -17.97
N LYS A 414 -26.90 -11.78 -19.01
CA LYS A 414 -27.12 -10.72 -20.00
C LYS A 414 -28.27 -9.84 -19.52
N ILE A 415 -28.09 -8.52 -19.55
CA ILE A 415 -29.13 -7.55 -19.22
C ILE A 415 -29.86 -7.19 -20.51
N ASN A 416 -31.16 -7.44 -20.55
CA ASN A 416 -32.01 -7.01 -21.66
C ASN A 416 -32.77 -5.76 -21.24
N TYR A 417 -32.51 -4.66 -21.94
CA TYR A 417 -33.24 -3.41 -21.80
C TYR A 417 -34.48 -3.48 -22.67
N GLN A 418 -35.63 -3.07 -22.14
CA GLN A 418 -36.81 -2.84 -22.97
C GLN A 418 -36.51 -1.61 -23.85
N GLU A 419 -36.74 -1.74 -25.17
CA GLU A 419 -36.58 -0.65 -26.13
C GLU A 419 -37.71 0.38 -26.01
#